data_AF-A0A516TJ58-F1
#
_entry.id   AF-A0A516TJ58-F1
#
_cell.length_a   1.000
_cell.length_b   1.000
_cell.length_c   1.000
_cell.angle_alpha   90.00
_cell.angle_beta   90.00
_cell.angle_gamma   90.00
#
_symmetry.space_group_name_H-M   'P 1'
#
loop_
_entity.id
_entity.type
_entity.pdbx_description
1 polymer ?
#
loop_
_entity_poly.entity_id
_entity_poly.type
_entity_poly.pdbx_seq_one_letter_code
_entity_poly.pdbx_strand_id
1 'polypeptide(L)'
;MFFFFPTKNLAAFGEAGLVSTSSDDIATKIQALRVHGSSKEKYSHEWLGGNFRMDEMQAAFLSVRLAAVDSLIAQRIKNAQLYEKAFLSSGVAIKCPDPCLCQTRQQEEKSSWLEKEWGYPIFLPNRVRGTHTFNQYVIRVKKIGTGSEII
;
A
#
# COMPACT_ATOMS: atom_id res chain seq x y z
N MET A 1 -3.17 -11.55 1.66
CA MET A 1 -3.23 -11.16 3.08
C MET A 1 -3.42 -9.66 3.15
N PHE A 2 -4.30 -9.20 4.03
CA PHE A 2 -4.69 -7.80 4.21
C PHE A 2 -4.43 -7.35 5.65
N PHE A 3 -4.07 -6.09 5.80
CA PHE A 3 -3.82 -5.43 7.08
C PHE A 3 -4.73 -4.21 7.18
N PHE A 4 -5.41 -4.05 8.31
CA PHE A 4 -6.37 -2.97 8.55
C PHE A 4 -5.86 -1.96 9.58
N PHE A 5 -4.55 -1.68 9.57
CA PHE A 5 -3.96 -0.66 10.43
C PHE A 5 -4.63 0.71 10.21
N PRO A 6 -4.81 1.57 11.24
CA PRO A 6 -5.64 2.77 11.14
C PRO A 6 -5.32 3.76 10.00
N THR A 7 -4.09 3.76 9.49
CA THR A 7 -3.65 4.64 8.39
C THR A 7 -3.95 4.10 6.99
N LYS A 8 -4.42 2.85 6.87
CA LYS A 8 -4.76 2.21 5.58
C LYS A 8 -6.08 2.74 5.03
N ASN A 9 -6.31 2.50 3.73
CA ASN A 9 -7.54 2.96 3.05
C ASN A 9 -8.81 2.34 3.68
N LEU A 10 -8.77 1.03 3.91
CA LEU A 10 -9.73 0.33 4.75
C LEU A 10 -9.03 0.03 6.08
N ALA A 11 -9.48 0.70 7.13
CA ALA A 11 -8.82 0.72 8.42
C ALA A 11 -9.80 0.35 9.53
N ALA A 12 -9.32 -0.47 10.47
CA ALA A 12 -9.98 -0.81 11.71
C ALA A 12 -9.67 0.27 12.78
N PHE A 13 -10.29 0.19 13.96
CA PHE A 13 -9.93 1.03 15.10
C PHE A 13 -8.61 0.62 15.76
N GLY A 14 -8.14 -0.61 15.52
CA GLY A 14 -6.92 -1.14 16.11
C GLY A 14 -6.22 -2.11 15.17
N GLU A 15 -5.57 -3.13 15.74
CA GLU A 15 -4.93 -4.19 14.96
C GLU A 15 -5.98 -5.18 14.44
N ALA A 16 -5.99 -5.37 13.13
CA ALA A 16 -6.85 -6.33 12.46
C ALA A 16 -6.23 -6.75 11.13
N GLY A 17 -6.49 -7.99 10.73
CA GLY A 17 -6.01 -8.54 9.47
C GLY A 17 -6.95 -9.61 8.93
N LEU A 18 -6.86 -9.85 7.63
CA LEU A 18 -7.66 -10.87 6.95
C LEU A 18 -6.78 -11.61 5.95
N VAL A 19 -7.01 -12.91 5.82
CA VAL A 19 -6.42 -13.72 4.76
C VAL A 19 -7.54 -14.23 3.87
N SER A 20 -7.37 -14.06 2.56
CA SER A 20 -8.22 -14.63 1.52
C SER A 20 -7.41 -15.62 0.69
N THR A 21 -8.03 -16.72 0.30
CA THR A 21 -7.44 -17.75 -0.56
C THR A 21 -8.55 -18.37 -1.38
N SER A 22 -8.23 -18.86 -2.58
CA SER A 22 -9.14 -19.63 -3.43
C SER A 22 -8.99 -21.15 -3.23
N SER A 23 -8.06 -21.59 -2.39
CA SER A 23 -7.82 -23.02 -2.08
C SER A 23 -8.42 -23.40 -0.74
N ASP A 24 -9.30 -24.40 -0.76
CA ASP A 24 -10.00 -24.92 0.43
C ASP A 24 -9.04 -25.57 1.44
N ASP A 25 -8.00 -26.24 0.97
CA ASP A 25 -6.97 -26.85 1.83
C ASP A 25 -6.22 -25.78 2.63
N ILE A 26 -5.82 -24.70 1.96
CA ILE A 26 -5.17 -23.55 2.59
C ILE A 26 -6.14 -22.87 3.56
N ALA A 27 -7.41 -22.69 3.17
CA ALA A 27 -8.42 -22.08 4.02
C ALA A 27 -8.61 -22.88 5.33
N THR A 28 -8.73 -24.20 5.22
CA THR A 28 -8.88 -25.11 6.36
C THR A 28 -7.69 -24.99 7.31
N LYS A 29 -6.46 -25.03 6.77
CA LYS A 29 -5.24 -24.90 7.58
C LYS A 29 -5.14 -23.54 8.28
N ILE A 30 -5.45 -22.45 7.58
CA ILE A 30 -5.42 -21.09 8.15
C ILE A 30 -6.46 -20.94 9.27
N GLN A 31 -7.68 -21.46 9.06
CA GLN A 31 -8.74 -21.38 10.07
C GLN A 31 -8.35 -22.06 11.39
N ALA A 32 -7.71 -23.24 11.30
CA ALA A 32 -7.17 -23.92 12.47
C ALA A 32 -6.03 -23.14 13.12
N LEU A 33 -5.02 -22.72 12.35
CA LEU A 33 -3.87 -21.97 12.87
C LEU A 33 -4.28 -20.66 13.56
N ARG A 34 -5.38 -20.03 13.12
CA ARG A 34 -5.98 -18.84 13.73
C ARG A 34 -6.46 -19.07 15.17
N VAL A 35 -6.80 -20.31 15.52
CA VAL A 35 -7.37 -20.70 16.82
C VAL A 35 -6.54 -21.84 17.42
N HIS A 36 -5.28 -21.55 17.74
CA HIS A 36 -4.34 -22.48 18.39
C HIS A 36 -4.12 -23.81 17.64
N GLY A 37 -4.32 -23.84 16.32
CA GLY A 37 -4.18 -25.06 15.53
C GLY A 37 -5.28 -26.10 15.81
N SER A 38 -6.44 -25.65 16.29
CA SER A 38 -7.60 -26.52 16.56
C SER A 38 -8.03 -27.23 15.27
N SER A 39 -8.17 -28.55 15.34
CA SER A 39 -8.79 -29.37 14.31
C SER A 39 -10.30 -29.12 14.26
N LYS A 40 -11.01 -29.84 13.36
CA LYS A 40 -12.48 -29.82 13.30
C LYS A 40 -13.12 -30.35 14.59
N GLU A 41 -12.42 -31.20 15.34
CA GLU A 41 -12.89 -31.72 16.62
C GLU A 41 -12.56 -30.74 17.75
N LYS A 42 -13.56 -30.49 18.59
CA LYS A 42 -13.41 -29.55 19.71
C LYS A 42 -12.34 -30.07 20.69
N TYR A 43 -11.40 -29.22 21.05
CA TYR A 43 -10.26 -29.52 21.96
C TYR A 43 -9.17 -30.44 21.41
N SER A 44 -9.15 -30.72 20.11
CA SER A 44 -8.04 -31.41 19.45
C SER A 44 -7.19 -30.41 18.66
N HIS A 45 -5.88 -30.43 18.88
CA HIS A 45 -4.92 -29.50 18.25
C HIS A 45 -3.90 -30.30 17.42
N GLU A 46 -4.04 -30.28 16.10
CA GLU A 46 -3.16 -31.01 15.16
C GLU A 46 -1.93 -30.19 14.76
N TRP A 47 -2.01 -28.87 14.89
CA TRP A 47 -0.96 -27.95 14.45
C TRP A 47 -0.55 -26.99 15.57
N LEU A 48 0.69 -26.48 15.50
CA LEU A 48 1.13 -25.38 16.34
C LEU A 48 0.58 -24.06 15.75
N GLY A 49 -0.55 -23.59 16.28
CA GLY A 49 -1.15 -22.31 15.93
C GLY A 49 -1.05 -21.26 17.04
N GLY A 50 -1.71 -20.13 16.83
CA GLY A 50 -1.79 -19.03 17.81
C GLY A 50 -3.21 -18.49 17.94
N ASN A 51 -3.40 -17.43 18.73
CA ASN A 51 -4.67 -16.70 18.79
C ASN A 51 -4.57 -15.47 17.90
N PHE A 52 -4.96 -15.62 16.64
CA PHE A 52 -4.90 -14.55 15.63
C PHE A 52 -6.30 -14.08 15.21
N ARG A 53 -7.25 -14.13 16.14
CA ARG A 53 -8.64 -13.73 15.89
C ARG A 53 -8.76 -12.21 15.82
N MET A 54 -9.58 -11.75 14.90
CA MET A 54 -10.06 -10.38 14.88
C MET A 54 -11.21 -10.24 15.87
N ASP A 55 -11.23 -9.15 16.63
CA ASP A 55 -12.35 -8.78 17.50
C ASP A 55 -13.62 -8.51 16.68
N GLU A 56 -14.78 -8.91 17.21
CA GLU A 56 -16.10 -8.73 16.61
C GLU A 56 -16.44 -7.24 16.45
N MET A 57 -16.02 -6.38 17.40
CA MET A 57 -16.20 -4.93 17.27
C MET A 57 -15.45 -4.36 16.05
N GLN A 58 -14.23 -4.84 15.82
CA GLN A 58 -13.43 -4.45 14.65
C GLN A 58 -14.08 -4.96 13.36
N ALA A 59 -14.59 -6.20 13.35
CA ALA A 59 -15.27 -6.78 12.20
C ALA A 59 -16.55 -6.03 11.83
N ALA A 60 -17.38 -5.66 12.84
CA ALA A 60 -18.59 -4.89 12.64
C ALA A 60 -18.29 -3.50 12.04
N PHE A 61 -17.29 -2.81 12.59
CA PHE A 61 -16.83 -1.53 12.05
C PHE A 61 -16.30 -1.64 10.62
N LEU A 62 -15.45 -2.64 10.36
CA LEU A 62 -14.90 -2.90 9.02
C LEU A 62 -16.00 -3.22 8.02
N SER A 63 -17.07 -3.91 8.41
CA SER A 63 -18.22 -4.20 7.54
C SER A 63 -18.88 -2.91 7.02
N VAL A 64 -19.15 -1.95 7.92
CA VAL A 64 -19.71 -0.65 7.53
C VAL A 64 -18.75 0.12 6.63
N ARG A 65 -17.46 0.14 6.97
CA ARG A 65 -16.44 0.83 6.15
C ARG A 65 -16.20 0.18 4.79
N LEU A 66 -16.32 -1.14 4.70
CA LEU A 66 -16.16 -1.89 3.46
C LEU A 66 -17.26 -1.49 2.47
N ALA A 67 -18.51 -1.34 2.93
CA ALA A 67 -19.60 -0.85 2.08
C ALA A 67 -19.37 0.57 1.53
N ALA A 68 -18.62 1.41 2.25
CA ALA A 68 -18.30 2.78 1.85
C ALA A 68 -16.95 2.92 1.12
N VAL A 69 -16.19 1.84 0.94
CA VAL A 69 -14.78 1.90 0.55
C VAL A 69 -14.57 2.57 -0.81
N ASP A 70 -15.44 2.29 -1.78
CA ASP A 70 -15.33 2.83 -3.13
C ASP A 70 -15.54 4.35 -3.15
N SER A 71 -16.49 4.85 -2.36
CA SER A 71 -16.73 6.30 -2.21
C SER A 71 -15.53 6.99 -1.55
N LEU A 72 -14.98 6.39 -0.50
CA LEU A 72 -13.77 6.91 0.17
C LEU A 72 -12.55 6.93 -0.77
N ILE A 73 -12.42 5.90 -1.61
CA ILE A 73 -11.39 5.80 -2.65
C ILE A 73 -11.57 6.91 -3.70
N ALA A 74 -12.79 7.15 -4.16
CA ALA A 74 -13.10 8.20 -5.12
C ALA A 74 -12.72 9.60 -4.58
N GLN A 75 -13.02 9.86 -3.29
CA GLN A 75 -12.61 11.11 -2.64
C GLN A 75 -11.08 11.27 -2.57
N ARG A 76 -10.35 10.20 -2.22
CA ARG A 76 -8.88 10.21 -2.23
C ARG A 76 -8.32 10.49 -3.63
N ILE A 77 -8.90 9.89 -4.66
CA ILE A 77 -8.51 10.15 -6.05
C ILE A 77 -8.76 11.61 -6.44
N LYS A 78 -9.90 12.20 -6.05
CA LYS A 78 -10.21 13.61 -6.31
C LYS A 78 -9.19 14.55 -5.64
N ASN A 79 -8.85 14.28 -4.37
CA ASN A 79 -7.84 15.07 -3.65
C ASN A 79 -6.46 14.97 -4.32
N ALA A 80 -6.09 13.77 -4.78
CA ALA A 80 -4.84 13.57 -5.51
C ALA A 80 -4.75 14.41 -6.79
N GLN A 81 -5.81 14.39 -7.59
CA GLN A 81 -5.90 15.17 -8.83
C GLN A 81 -5.80 16.67 -8.56
N LEU A 82 -6.38 17.14 -7.46
CA LEU A 82 -6.26 18.54 -7.02
C LEU A 82 -4.80 18.90 -6.73
N TYR A 83 -4.09 18.07 -5.98
CA TYR A 83 -2.67 18.30 -5.68
C TYR A 83 -1.80 18.21 -6.94
N GLU A 84 -2.01 17.22 -7.80
CA GLU A 84 -1.29 17.10 -9.08
C GLU A 84 -1.46 18.37 -9.92
N LYS A 85 -2.69 18.90 -10.03
CA LYS A 85 -2.95 20.16 -10.75
C LYS A 85 -2.24 21.34 -10.09
N ALA A 86 -2.29 21.46 -8.77
CA ALA A 86 -1.63 22.55 -8.05
C ALA A 86 -0.10 22.52 -8.22
N PHE A 87 0.51 21.34 -8.11
CA PHE A 87 1.95 21.17 -8.28
C PHE A 87 2.41 21.52 -9.71
N LEU A 88 1.69 21.05 -10.74
CA LEU A 88 1.99 21.41 -12.13
C LEU A 88 1.88 22.91 -12.38
N SER A 89 0.79 23.55 -11.91
CA SER A 89 0.58 24.99 -12.07
C SER A 89 1.62 25.84 -11.35
N SER A 90 2.18 25.35 -10.25
CA SER A 90 3.23 26.07 -9.50
C SER A 90 4.61 26.01 -10.14
N GLY A 91 4.82 25.15 -11.14
CA GLY A 91 6.12 24.96 -11.82
C GLY A 91 7.17 24.23 -10.99
N VAL A 92 6.86 23.80 -9.75
CA VAL A 92 7.79 23.09 -8.87
C VAL A 92 7.81 21.58 -9.09
N ALA A 93 6.90 21.05 -9.93
CA ALA A 93 6.81 19.64 -10.19
C ALA A 93 6.66 19.33 -11.67
N ILE A 94 7.21 18.19 -12.06
CA ILE A 94 7.01 17.59 -13.38
C ILE A 94 6.40 16.20 -13.22
N LYS A 95 5.69 15.73 -14.26
CA LYS A 95 5.30 14.32 -14.30
C LYS A 95 6.55 13.46 -14.32
N CYS A 96 6.54 12.36 -13.56
CA CYS A 96 7.64 11.41 -13.61
C CYS A 96 7.84 10.96 -15.07
N PRO A 97 9.04 11.15 -15.64
CA PRO A 97 9.33 10.78 -17.03
C PRO A 97 9.34 9.26 -17.21
N ASP A 98 9.49 8.51 -16.11
CA ASP A 98 9.60 7.07 -16.14
C ASP A 98 8.24 6.38 -16.07
N PRO A 99 8.09 5.23 -16.76
CA PRO A 99 6.98 4.32 -16.49
C PRO A 99 7.00 3.89 -15.03
N CYS A 100 5.83 3.62 -14.44
CA CYS A 100 5.79 3.10 -13.06
C CYS A 100 6.66 1.84 -12.96
N LEU A 101 7.38 1.67 -11.85
CA LEU A 101 8.08 0.41 -11.54
C LEU A 101 7.14 -0.81 -11.56
N CYS A 102 5.83 -0.58 -11.47
CA CYS A 102 4.78 -1.57 -11.64
C CYS A 102 4.72 -2.21 -13.04
N GLN A 103 5.39 -1.63 -14.04
CA GLN A 103 5.53 -2.17 -15.39
C GLN A 103 6.82 -2.96 -15.60
N THR A 104 7.80 -2.84 -14.71
CA THR A 104 9.17 -3.24 -15.02
C THR A 104 9.72 -4.14 -13.94
N ARG A 105 9.36 -5.43 -13.99
CA ARG A 105 10.14 -6.49 -13.32
C ARG A 105 11.58 -6.61 -13.88
N GLN A 106 11.94 -5.84 -14.92
CA GLN A 106 13.16 -5.98 -15.72
C GLN A 106 13.81 -4.66 -16.21
N GLN A 107 13.52 -3.48 -15.63
CA GLN A 107 14.16 -2.21 -16.08
C GLN A 107 14.87 -1.42 -14.98
N GLU A 108 15.27 -2.05 -13.88
CA GLU A 108 16.22 -1.40 -12.96
C GLU A 108 17.58 -1.13 -13.67
N GLU A 109 17.98 -2.00 -14.61
CA GLU A 109 19.30 -1.97 -15.24
C GLU A 109 19.49 -0.91 -16.36
N LYS A 110 18.40 -0.31 -16.89
CA LYS A 110 18.48 0.69 -17.98
C LYS A 110 18.10 2.10 -17.56
N SER A 111 18.07 2.33 -16.25
CA SER A 111 17.61 3.58 -15.68
C SER A 111 18.78 4.59 -15.61
N SER A 112 19.06 5.30 -16.71
CA SER A 112 20.12 6.35 -16.74
C SER A 112 19.69 7.66 -16.04
N TRP A 113 18.61 7.64 -15.25
CA TRP A 113 17.94 8.84 -14.73
C TRP A 113 18.57 9.39 -13.45
N LEU A 114 19.34 8.58 -12.72
CA LEU A 114 20.12 8.99 -11.54
C LEU A 114 21.20 10.03 -11.88
N GLU A 115 21.66 10.05 -13.14
CA GLU A 115 22.77 10.89 -13.59
C GLU A 115 22.33 12.21 -14.24
N LYS A 116 21.03 12.43 -14.46
CA LYS A 116 20.53 13.67 -15.06
C LYS A 116 20.36 14.75 -13.99
N GLU A 117 20.89 15.95 -14.24
CA GLU A 117 20.56 17.13 -13.44
C GLU A 117 19.11 17.55 -13.73
N TRP A 118 18.18 17.06 -12.92
CA TRP A 118 16.79 17.50 -12.98
C TRP A 118 16.67 18.81 -12.21
N GLY A 119 16.47 19.93 -12.91
CA GLY A 119 16.23 21.25 -12.32
C GLY A 119 14.89 21.40 -11.58
N TYR A 120 14.25 20.30 -11.18
CA TYR A 120 12.91 20.29 -10.57
C TYR A 120 12.89 19.48 -9.26
N PRO A 121 12.31 20.02 -8.17
CA PRO A 121 12.36 19.39 -6.85
C PRO A 121 11.37 18.24 -6.64
N ILE A 122 10.30 18.14 -7.46
CA ILE A 122 9.20 17.18 -7.23
C ILE A 122 8.85 16.40 -8.50
N PHE A 123 8.76 15.08 -8.38
CA PHE A 123 8.20 14.20 -9.41
C PHE A 123 6.81 13.72 -9.01
N LEU A 124 5.84 13.96 -9.90
CA LEU A 124 4.46 13.48 -9.71
C LEU A 124 4.34 12.01 -10.08
N PRO A 125 3.52 11.23 -9.35
CA PRO A 125 3.31 9.83 -9.62
C PRO A 125 2.72 9.60 -11.03
N ASN A 126 3.18 8.55 -11.70
CA ASN A 126 2.65 8.14 -13.00
C ASN A 126 1.68 6.96 -12.83
N ARG A 127 0.42 7.11 -13.28
CA ARG A 127 -0.61 6.06 -13.17
C ARG A 127 -0.68 5.30 -14.49
N VAL A 128 -0.36 4.00 -14.46
CA VAL A 128 -0.30 3.22 -15.70
C VAL A 128 -1.34 2.10 -15.79
N ARG A 129 -1.86 1.58 -14.66
CA ARG A 129 -2.94 0.57 -14.65
C ARG A 129 -3.86 0.72 -13.44
N GLY A 130 -5.15 0.43 -13.61
CA GLY A 130 -6.12 0.33 -12.52
C GLY A 130 -6.41 1.63 -11.76
N THR A 131 -7.30 1.53 -10.76
CA THR A 131 -7.64 2.61 -9.83
C THR A 131 -6.66 2.61 -8.65
N HIS A 132 -5.51 3.27 -8.83
CA HIS A 132 -4.58 3.49 -7.73
C HIS A 132 -5.03 4.64 -6.83
N THR A 133 -5.00 4.37 -5.52
CA THR A 133 -5.32 5.34 -4.45
C THR A 133 -4.09 5.96 -3.82
N PHE A 134 -2.91 5.47 -4.19
CA PHE A 134 -1.62 5.89 -3.63
C PHE A 134 -1.01 6.98 -4.51
N ASN A 135 -0.69 8.12 -3.90
CA ASN A 135 0.04 9.21 -4.55
C ASN A 135 1.23 9.52 -3.65
N GLN A 136 2.35 8.83 -3.91
CA GLN A 136 3.61 9.18 -3.29
C GLN A 136 4.31 10.17 -4.20
N TYR A 137 4.52 11.36 -3.65
CA TYR A 137 5.38 12.35 -4.25
C TYR A 137 6.80 12.05 -3.81
N VAL A 138 7.72 11.99 -4.77
CA VAL A 138 9.15 11.89 -4.48
C VAL A 138 9.71 13.30 -4.58
N ILE A 139 10.11 13.85 -3.44
CA ILE A 139 10.84 15.12 -3.37
C ILE A 139 12.33 14.78 -3.44
N ARG A 140 13.02 15.33 -4.44
CA ARG A 140 14.48 15.21 -4.54
C ARG A 140 15.09 16.57 -4.27
N VAL A 141 16.04 16.60 -3.35
CA VAL A 141 16.78 17.81 -3.00
C VAL A 141 18.22 17.59 -3.46
N LYS A 142 18.77 18.51 -4.25
CA LYS A 142 20.19 18.48 -4.62
C LYS A 142 20.99 18.63 -3.31
N LYS A 143 21.95 17.73 -3.05
CA LYS A 143 22.90 17.90 -1.94
C LYS A 143 23.67 19.20 -2.23
N ILE A 144 23.40 20.25 -1.47
CA ILE A 144 24.18 21.49 -1.54
C ILE A 144 25.53 21.13 -0.90
N GLY A 145 26.54 20.90 -1.74
CA GLY A 145 27.87 20.53 -1.28
C GLY A 145 28.55 21.69 -0.58
N THR A 146 28.72 21.59 0.74
CA THR A 146 29.95 22.04 1.39
C THR A 146 30.94 20.88 1.29
N GLY A 147 32.03 21.07 0.55
CA GLY A 147 33.28 20.29 0.68
C GLY A 147 33.22 18.80 0.37
N SER A 148 33.96 18.40 -0.66
CA SER A 148 34.67 17.11 -0.77
C SER A 148 34.68 16.23 0.49
N GLU A 149 33.95 15.12 0.45
CA GLU A 149 34.51 13.77 0.61
C GLU A 149 33.40 12.72 0.43
N ILE A 150 33.76 11.68 -0.32
CA ILE A 150 32.95 10.53 -0.68
C ILE A 150 33.26 9.46 0.38
N ILE A 151 32.24 9.03 1.13
CA ILE A 151 32.12 7.66 1.66
C ILE A 151 30.65 7.27 1.53
#